data_AF-A0A535V525-F1
#
_entry.id   AF-A0A535V525-F1
#
_cell.length_a   1.000
_cell.length_b   1.000
_cell.length_c   1.000
_cell.angle_alpha   90.00
_cell.angle_beta   90.00
_cell.angle_gamma   90.00
#
_symmetry.space_group_name_H-M   'P 1'
#
loop_
_entity.id
_entity.type
_entity.pdbx_description
1 polymer ?
#
loop_
_entity_poly.entity_id
_entity_poly.type
_entity_poly.pdbx_seq_one_letter_code
_entity_poly.pdbx_strand_id
1 'polypeptide(L)'
;MRIYYEHRPALESAELFFETYFGLSRDAKLLPSGDMHLLQAAVLLTAVSDFIRITSPPLLVQDLTFPALAAIGRARGYRARYPEYAGSGTPAS
;
A
#
# COMPACT_ATOMS: atom_id res chain seq x y z
N MET A 1 -36.67 -3.59 7.96
CA MET A 1 -35.30 -4.13 8.10
C MET A 1 -34.41 -3.39 7.11
N ARG A 2 -33.43 -2.61 7.56
CA ARG A 2 -32.50 -1.87 6.68
C ARG A 2 -31.22 -2.69 6.61
N ILE A 3 -30.95 -3.32 5.46
CA ILE A 3 -29.74 -4.11 5.24
C ILE A 3 -28.82 -3.28 4.37
N TYR A 4 -27.66 -2.92 4.92
CA TYR A 4 -26.53 -2.39 4.15
C TYR A 4 -25.68 -3.59 3.73
N TYR A 5 -25.69 -3.87 2.43
CA TYR A 5 -24.96 -4.97 1.84
C TYR A 5 -24.00 -4.39 0.81
N GLU A 6 -22.71 -4.52 1.08
CA GLU A 6 -21.67 -4.08 0.16
C GLU A 6 -20.82 -5.30 -0.23
N HIS A 7 -20.79 -5.59 -1.53
CA HIS A 7 -19.78 -6.48 -2.10
C HIS A 7 -18.62 -5.61 -2.57
N ARG A 8 -17.49 -5.71 -1.87
CA ARG A 8 -16.22 -5.12 -2.30
C ARG A 8 -15.42 -6.17 -3.07
N PRO A 9 -15.46 -6.19 -4.41
CA PRO A 9 -14.34 -6.67 -5.18
C PRO A 9 -13.59 -5.52 -5.88
N ALA A 10 -13.79 -4.26 -5.46
CA ALA A 10 -12.92 -3.16 -5.87
C ALA A 10 -11.61 -3.17 -5.04
N LEU A 11 -10.82 -4.23 -5.30
CA LEU A 11 -9.47 -4.56 -4.83
C LEU A 11 -9.09 -4.12 -3.40
N GLU A 12 -9.07 -5.08 -2.48
CA GLU A 12 -8.40 -4.95 -1.17
C GLU A 12 -6.99 -4.35 -1.32
N SER A 13 -6.27 -4.71 -2.39
CA SER A 13 -4.97 -4.15 -2.75
C SER A 13 -5.00 -2.67 -3.14
N ALA A 14 -6.07 -2.18 -3.76
CA ALA A 14 -6.25 -0.76 -4.06
C ALA A 14 -6.55 0.04 -2.79
N GLU A 15 -7.45 -0.45 -1.94
CA GLU A 15 -7.72 0.15 -0.63
C GLU A 15 -6.45 0.21 0.21
N LEU A 16 -5.73 -0.92 0.30
CA LEU A 16 -4.44 -1.02 0.97
C LEU A 16 -3.43 0.01 0.45
N PHE A 17 -3.33 0.16 -0.88
CA PHE A 17 -2.44 1.13 -1.49
C PHE A 17 -2.81 2.56 -1.08
N PHE A 18 -4.08 2.95 -1.24
CA PHE A 18 -4.50 4.32 -0.98
C PHE A 18 -4.49 4.68 0.51
N GLU A 19 -4.98 3.81 1.39
CA GLU A 19 -4.93 4.02 2.83
C GLU A 19 -3.48 4.23 3.28
N THR A 20 -2.57 3.35 2.88
CA THR A 20 -1.17 3.47 3.28
C THR A 20 -0.49 4.68 2.65
N TYR A 21 -0.66 4.93 1.36
CA TYR A 21 -0.02 6.06 0.69
C TYR A 21 -0.49 7.40 1.26
N PHE A 22 -1.80 7.62 1.38
CA PHE A 22 -2.33 8.87 1.91
C PHE A 22 -2.11 9.01 3.41
N GLY A 23 -2.08 7.91 4.17
CA GLY A 23 -1.68 7.91 5.57
C GLY A 23 -0.22 8.36 5.76
N LEU A 24 0.71 7.83 4.95
CA LEU A 24 2.11 8.27 4.94
C LEU A 24 2.24 9.74 4.51
N SER A 25 1.45 10.17 3.52
CA SER A 25 1.40 11.57 3.07
C SER A 25 0.97 12.51 4.19
N ARG A 26 -0.14 12.17 4.88
CA ARG A 26 -0.67 12.92 6.03
C ARG A 26 0.35 13.08 7.16
N ASP A 27 1.14 12.04 7.40
CA ASP A 27 2.19 12.02 8.43
C ASP A 27 3.53 12.62 7.95
N ALA A 28 3.59 13.18 6.73
CA ALA A 28 4.81 13.71 6.12
C ALA A 28 5.97 12.69 6.05
N LYS A 29 5.64 11.41 5.83
CA LYS A 29 6.60 10.29 5.71
C LYS A 29 6.99 9.98 4.27
N LEU A 30 6.50 10.75 3.31
CA LEU A 30 6.92 10.69 1.91
C LEU A 30 8.14 11.57 1.69
N LEU A 31 8.92 11.25 0.66
CA LEU A 31 9.98 12.11 0.15
C LEU A 31 9.38 13.42 -0.38
N PRO A 32 10.18 14.50 -0.55
CA PRO A 32 9.70 15.75 -1.15
C PRO A 32 9.10 15.59 -2.56
N SER A 33 9.44 14.51 -3.27
CA SER A 33 8.85 14.16 -4.57
C SER A 33 7.42 13.59 -4.47
N GLY A 34 6.98 13.22 -3.27
CA GLY A 34 5.77 12.43 -3.04
C GLY A 34 6.01 10.91 -3.05
N ASP A 35 7.23 10.46 -3.33
CA ASP A 35 7.53 9.03 -3.34
C ASP A 35 7.68 8.45 -1.94
N MET A 36 7.36 7.17 -1.80
CA MET A 36 7.73 6.41 -0.60
C MET A 36 9.25 6.13 -0.58
N HIS A 37 9.84 6.06 0.61
CA HIS A 37 11.18 5.49 0.76
C HIS A 37 11.24 4.06 0.19
N LEU A 38 12.36 3.70 -0.45
CA LEU A 38 12.51 2.45 -1.22
C LEU A 38 12.01 1.19 -0.49
N LEU A 39 12.35 1.01 0.79
CA LEU A 39 11.93 -0.17 1.54
C LEU A 39 10.42 -0.17 1.86
N GLN A 40 9.83 1.00 2.13
CA GLN A 40 8.38 1.13 2.29
C GLN A 40 7.68 0.85 0.97
N ALA A 41 8.20 1.39 -0.14
CA ALA A 41 7.68 1.14 -1.49
C ALA A 41 7.74 -0.37 -1.82
N ALA A 42 8.86 -1.03 -1.55
CA ALA A 42 9.01 -2.47 -1.78
C ALA A 42 8.00 -3.29 -0.97
N VAL A 43 7.80 -2.96 0.31
CA VAL A 43 6.81 -3.63 1.17
C VAL A 43 5.39 -3.46 0.61
N LEU A 44 5.00 -2.23 0.23
CA LEU A 44 3.66 -1.96 -0.27
C LEU A 44 3.44 -2.55 -1.66
N LEU A 45 4.31 -2.25 -2.63
CA LEU A 45 4.16 -2.69 -4.02
C LEU A 45 4.22 -4.21 -4.18
N THR A 46 4.93 -4.92 -3.30
CA THR A 46 4.86 -6.40 -3.26
C THR A 46 3.46 -6.87 -2.83
N ALA A 47 2.85 -6.21 -1.84
CA ALA A 47 1.55 -6.59 -1.30
C ALA A 47 0.38 -6.25 -2.23
N VAL A 48 0.54 -5.25 -3.09
CA VAL A 48 -0.51 -4.77 -4.01
C VAL A 48 -0.18 -5.05 -5.49
N SER A 49 0.68 -6.05 -5.75
CA SER A 49 1.20 -6.34 -7.09
C SER A 49 0.15 -6.85 -8.09
N ASP A 50 -1.02 -7.23 -7.60
CA ASP A 50 -2.23 -7.54 -8.38
C ASP A 50 -3.04 -6.29 -8.76
N PHE A 51 -2.83 -5.17 -8.06
CA PHE A 51 -3.46 -3.88 -8.34
C PHE A 51 -2.57 -2.96 -9.18
N ILE A 52 -1.32 -2.76 -8.75
CA ILE A 52 -0.40 -1.80 -9.36
C ILE A 52 0.99 -2.41 -9.48
N ARG A 53 1.58 -2.21 -10.67
CA ARG A 53 2.99 -2.51 -10.95
C ARG A 53 3.63 -1.30 -11.59
N ILE A 54 4.86 -1.03 -11.20
CA ILE A 54 5.62 0.07 -11.80
C ILE A 54 6.16 -0.35 -13.16
N THR A 55 6.41 0.62 -14.04
CA THR A 55 6.85 0.36 -15.42
C THR A 55 8.33 0.00 -15.54
N SER A 56 9.13 0.27 -14.51
CA SER A 56 10.56 -0.03 -14.46
C SER A 56 10.96 -0.39 -13.02
N PRO A 57 11.81 -1.41 -12.78
CA PRO A 57 12.57 -2.21 -13.75
C PRO A 57 11.71 -3.26 -14.48
N PRO A 58 12.23 -4.05 -15.45
CA PRO A 58 11.46 -5.12 -16.11
C PRO A 58 10.80 -6.09 -15.12
N LEU A 59 9.68 -6.69 -15.51
CA LEU A 59 8.82 -7.48 -14.61
C LEU A 59 9.58 -8.58 -13.85
N LEU A 60 10.43 -9.34 -14.53
CA LEU A 60 11.25 -10.40 -13.91
C LEU A 60 12.16 -9.85 -12.81
N VAL A 61 12.70 -8.65 -13.00
CA VAL A 61 13.54 -7.99 -11.99
C VAL A 61 12.69 -7.55 -10.80
N GLN A 62 11.49 -7.01 -11.04
CA GLN A 62 10.56 -6.65 -9.97
C GLN A 62 10.20 -7.88 -9.12
N ASP A 63 9.82 -8.99 -9.77
CA ASP A 63 9.36 -10.21 -9.09
C ASP A 63 10.44 -10.86 -8.21
N LEU A 64 11.72 -10.66 -8.52
CA LEU A 64 12.84 -11.16 -7.71
C LEU A 64 13.27 -10.17 -6.63
N THR A 65 13.35 -8.88 -6.97
CA THR A 65 13.96 -7.87 -6.09
C THR A 65 13.00 -7.32 -5.05
N PHE A 66 11.73 -7.11 -5.40
CA PHE A 66 10.77 -6.48 -4.50
C PHE A 66 10.44 -7.36 -3.29
N PRO A 67 10.22 -8.68 -3.42
CA PRO A 67 10.03 -9.54 -2.26
C PRO A 67 11.23 -9.55 -1.30
N ALA A 68 12.46 -9.54 -1.85
CA ALA A 68 13.69 -9.50 -1.04
C ALA A 68 13.81 -8.18 -0.27
N LEU A 69 13.59 -7.04 -0.95
CA LEU A 69 13.58 -5.73 -0.32
C LEU A 69 12.43 -5.59 0.69
N ALA A 70 11.26 -6.17 0.40
CA ALA A 70 10.13 -6.18 1.30
C ALA A 70 10.42 -6.96 2.59
N ALA A 71 11.12 -8.10 2.51
CA ALA A 71 11.55 -8.85 3.69
C ALA A 71 12.47 -7.98 4.58
N ILE A 72 13.43 -7.28 3.98
CA ILE A 72 14.31 -6.34 4.69
C ILE A 72 13.49 -5.18 5.29
N GLY A 73 12.53 -4.64 4.53
CA GLY A 73 11.67 -3.55 4.98
C GLY A 73 10.83 -3.95 6.19
N ARG A 74 10.20 -5.13 6.16
CA ARG A 74 9.44 -5.68 7.29
C ARG A 74 10.31 -5.90 8.52
N ALA A 75 11.54 -6.41 8.35
CA ALA A 75 12.50 -6.55 9.43
C ALA A 75 12.89 -5.19 10.06
N ARG A 76 12.81 -4.10 9.31
CA ARG A 76 13.01 -2.72 9.79
C ARG A 76 11.74 -2.04 10.29
N GLY A 77 10.61 -2.74 10.34
CA GLY A 77 9.34 -2.22 10.86
C GLY A 77 8.42 -1.57 9.83
N TYR A 78 8.78 -1.55 8.54
CA TYR A 78 7.87 -1.10 7.48
C TYR A 78 6.72 -2.10 7.29
N ARG A 79 5.52 -1.57 7.05
CA ARG A 79 4.30 -2.39 6.90
C ARG A 79 3.56 -2.01 5.63
N ALA A 80 2.90 -2.99 5.03
CA ALA A 80 2.01 -2.73 3.90
C ALA A 80 0.72 -2.06 4.38
N ARG A 81 0.25 -2.41 5.59
CA ARG A 81 -0.93 -1.86 6.25
C ARG A 81 -0.55 -1.28 7.61
N TYR A 82 -1.06 -0.09 7.89
CA TYR A 82 -0.99 0.57 9.19
C TYR A 82 -2.42 0.77 9.70
N PRO A 83 -2.80 0.18 10.85
CA PRO A 83 -4.17 0.28 11.37
C PRO A 83 -4.68 1.72 11.53
N GLU A 84 -3.79 2.66 11.85
CA GLU A 84 -4.08 4.08 12.00
C GLU A 84 -4.40 4.81 10.67
N TYR A 85 -4.18 4.16 9.53
CA TYR A 85 -4.51 4.66 8.20
C TYR A 85 -5.75 3.99 7.61
N ALA A 86 -6.22 2.90 8.22
CA ALA A 86 -7.49 2.30 7.84
C ALA A 86 -8.60 3.34 8.05
N GLY A 87 -9.43 3.56 7.04
CA GLY A 87 -10.50 4.55 7.14
C GLY A 87 -11.37 4.26 8.37
N SER A 88 -11.46 5.19 9.32
CA SER A 88 -12.55 5.16 10.29
C SER A 88 -13.82 5.31 9.46
N GLY A 89 -14.56 4.22 9.25
CA GLY A 89 -15.72 4.15 8.36
C GLY A 89 -16.84 5.11 8.77
N THR A 90 -16.63 6.41 8.56
CA THR A 90 -17.63 7.45 8.63
C THR A 90 -18.11 7.59 7.20
N PRO A 91 -19.29 7.04 6.86
CA PRO A 91 -19.89 7.34 5.57
C PRO A 91 -20.03 8.86 5.51
N ALA A 92 -19.66 9.46 4.39
CA ALA A 92 -19.95 10.87 4.13
C ALA A 92 -21.45 11.09 4.37
N SER A 93 -21.76 11.91 5.38
CA SER A 93 -23.11 12.35 5.72
C SER A 93 -23.73 13.18 4.60
#